data_AF-A0A7J9XTJ8-F1
#
_entry.id   AF-A0A7J9XTJ8-F1
#
_cell.length_a   1.000
_cell.length_b   1.000
_cell.length_c   1.000
_cell.angle_alpha   90.00
_cell.angle_beta   90.00
_cell.angle_gamma   90.00
#
_symmetry.space_group_name_H-M   'P 1'
#
loop_
_entity.id
_entity.type
_entity.pdbx_description
1 polymer ?
#
loop_
_entity_poly.entity_id
_entity_poly.type
_entity_poly.pdbx_seq_one_letter_code
_entity_poly.pdbx_strand_id
1 'polypeptide(L)'
;MARSGGIEERVARAGEEILAVHHDVSVVDVLNHLGWLPAAHIDRWRQGRVDCLEATMQLRPAKIATALQVLRRWADERGLVAAEMDYVARTRDRRSLRFSVSGAADVERAYRTHWVSPELSEAQRAQLVERQSEPPELVVISPLKEWTCATCGGSGDLLFMREEGPVCMACAALDHLVFLPRGDAGLTRRAHKASELSAVVVRFSRTRKRYERQGLLVEPDALAAAEQRN
;
A
#
# COMPACT_ATOMS: atom_id res chain seq x y z
N MET A 1 14.82 -33.74 -2.85
CA MET A 1 14.97 -32.45 -3.57
C MET A 1 13.73 -32.27 -4.45
N ALA A 2 12.77 -31.45 -4.03
CA ALA A 2 11.59 -31.17 -4.85
C ALA A 2 12.03 -30.42 -6.11
N ARG A 3 11.74 -30.98 -7.30
CA ARG A 3 11.93 -30.29 -8.58
C ARG A 3 11.19 -28.97 -8.49
N SER A 4 11.89 -27.86 -8.58
CA SER A 4 11.24 -26.55 -8.71
C SER A 4 10.43 -26.60 -9.99
N GLY A 5 9.11 -26.63 -9.85
CA GLY A 5 8.17 -26.61 -10.97
C GLY A 5 8.42 -25.45 -11.94
N GLY A 6 7.94 -25.61 -13.16
CA GLY A 6 7.96 -24.54 -14.16
C GLY A 6 7.29 -23.26 -13.63
N ILE A 7 7.49 -22.13 -14.32
CA ILE A 7 6.85 -20.86 -13.94
C ILE A 7 5.32 -21.00 -13.80
N GLU A 8 4.71 -21.84 -14.62
CA GLU A 8 3.28 -22.16 -14.59
C GLU A 8 2.85 -22.79 -13.27
N GLU A 9 3.47 -23.89 -12.86
CA GLU A 9 3.17 -24.56 -11.59
C GLU A 9 3.39 -23.63 -10.38
N ARG A 10 4.44 -22.80 -10.44
CA ARG A 10 4.76 -21.87 -9.35
C ARG A 10 3.73 -20.75 -9.23
N VAL A 11 3.31 -20.16 -10.36
CA VAL A 11 2.28 -19.12 -10.39
C VAL A 11 0.94 -19.71 -9.95
N ALA A 12 0.57 -20.89 -10.46
CA ALA A 12 -0.67 -21.56 -10.09
C ALA A 12 -0.72 -21.83 -8.58
N ARG A 13 0.35 -22.41 -8.01
CA ARG A 13 0.42 -22.65 -6.56
C ARG A 13 0.33 -21.36 -5.76
N ALA A 14 1.05 -20.31 -6.15
CA ALA A 14 0.96 -19.01 -5.47
C ALA A 14 -0.47 -18.45 -5.53
N GLY A 15 -1.12 -18.54 -6.69
CA GLY A 15 -2.50 -18.11 -6.87
C GLY A 15 -3.48 -18.83 -5.94
N GLU A 16 -3.39 -20.17 -5.85
CA GLU A 16 -4.23 -20.96 -4.93
C GLU A 16 -4.04 -20.56 -3.46
N GLU A 17 -2.77 -20.45 -3.03
CA GLU A 17 -2.43 -20.11 -1.65
C GLU A 17 -2.90 -18.70 -1.27
N ILE A 18 -2.79 -17.73 -2.18
CA ILE A 18 -3.28 -16.36 -1.96
C ILE A 18 -4.81 -16.32 -1.96
N LEU A 19 -5.45 -16.93 -2.94
CA LEU A 19 -6.91 -16.92 -3.10
C LEU A 19 -7.62 -17.52 -1.89
N ALA A 20 -7.07 -18.60 -1.33
CA ALA A 20 -7.61 -19.27 -0.14
C ALA A 20 -7.63 -18.37 1.12
N VAL A 21 -6.79 -17.33 1.17
CA VAL A 21 -6.68 -16.42 2.34
C VAL A 21 -7.40 -15.09 2.10
N HIS A 22 -7.30 -14.53 0.89
CA HIS A 22 -7.71 -13.15 0.61
C HIS A 22 -8.98 -13.02 -0.24
N HIS A 23 -9.46 -14.11 -0.86
CA HIS A 23 -10.56 -14.15 -1.83
C HIS A 23 -10.32 -13.36 -3.13
N ASP A 24 -9.15 -12.76 -3.31
CA ASP A 24 -8.64 -12.19 -4.55
C ASP A 24 -7.15 -12.49 -4.74
N VAL A 25 -6.67 -12.38 -5.97
CA VAL A 25 -5.26 -12.54 -6.32
C VAL A 25 -4.84 -11.39 -7.23
N SER A 26 -3.71 -10.74 -6.90
CA SER A 26 -3.09 -9.70 -7.71
C SER A 26 -1.75 -10.14 -8.31
N VAL A 27 -1.32 -9.45 -9.37
CA VAL A 27 0.03 -9.62 -9.92
C VAL A 27 1.11 -9.31 -8.87
N VAL A 28 0.90 -8.26 -8.06
CA VAL A 28 1.85 -7.83 -7.03
C VAL A 28 2.03 -8.92 -5.97
N ASP A 29 0.94 -9.53 -5.51
CA ASP A 29 0.98 -10.59 -4.49
C ASP A 29 1.66 -11.85 -5.01
N VAL A 30 1.38 -12.25 -6.25
CA VAL A 30 2.06 -13.40 -6.88
C VAL A 30 3.56 -13.13 -7.01
N LEU A 31 3.97 -11.95 -7.50
CA LEU A 31 5.39 -11.62 -7.62
C LEU A 31 6.10 -11.57 -6.26
N ASN A 32 5.44 -11.08 -5.22
CA ASN A 32 5.96 -11.12 -3.86
C ASN A 32 6.08 -12.55 -3.34
N HIS A 33 5.04 -13.36 -3.51
CA HIS A 33 4.99 -14.75 -3.10
C HIS A 33 6.06 -15.60 -3.81
N LEU A 34 6.34 -15.32 -5.09
CA LEU A 34 7.43 -15.96 -5.84
C LEU A 34 8.84 -15.52 -5.41
N GLY A 35 8.95 -14.54 -4.51
CA GLY A 35 10.21 -13.94 -4.06
C GLY A 35 10.86 -13.01 -5.08
N TRP A 36 10.11 -12.57 -6.09
CA TRP A 36 10.58 -11.74 -7.20
C TRP A 36 10.43 -10.25 -6.93
N LEU A 37 9.51 -9.90 -6.03
CA LEU A 37 9.24 -8.54 -5.63
C LEU A 37 9.17 -8.48 -4.09
N PRO A 38 10.30 -8.25 -3.41
CA PRO A 38 10.31 -8.19 -1.94
C PRO A 38 9.38 -7.09 -1.39
N ALA A 39 8.73 -7.36 -0.26
CA ALA A 39 7.82 -6.41 0.41
C ALA A 39 8.42 -5.01 0.61
N ALA A 40 9.72 -4.91 0.92
CA ALA A 40 10.41 -3.62 1.07
C ALA A 40 10.41 -2.77 -0.22
N HIS A 41 10.41 -3.41 -1.40
CA HIS A 41 10.31 -2.70 -2.68
C HIS A 41 8.87 -2.23 -2.94
N ILE A 42 7.88 -3.06 -2.59
CA ILE A 42 6.47 -2.68 -2.64
C ILE A 42 6.21 -1.47 -1.74
N ASP A 43 6.74 -1.47 -0.51
CA ASP A 43 6.58 -0.35 0.42
C ASP A 43 7.18 0.95 -0.13
N ARG A 44 8.39 0.89 -0.71
CA ARG A 44 9.03 2.06 -1.33
C ARG A 44 8.23 2.59 -2.52
N TRP A 45 7.74 1.70 -3.37
CA TRP A 45 6.89 2.04 -4.50
C TRP A 45 5.55 2.64 -4.04
N ARG A 46 4.88 2.01 -3.07
CA ARG A 46 3.65 2.55 -2.47
C ARG A 46 3.86 3.90 -1.78
N GLN A 47 5.05 4.18 -1.27
CA GLN A 47 5.42 5.50 -0.74
C GLN A 47 5.74 6.53 -1.83
N GLY A 48 5.66 6.17 -3.11
CA GLY A 48 6.00 7.05 -4.23
C GLY A 48 7.48 7.39 -4.31
N ARG A 49 8.38 6.56 -3.73
CA ARG A 49 9.84 6.78 -3.71
C ARG A 49 10.58 6.14 -4.88
N VAL A 50 9.82 5.59 -5.83
CA VAL A 50 10.32 4.97 -7.05
C VAL A 50 9.30 5.26 -8.15
N ASP A 51 9.79 5.61 -9.34
CA ASP A 51 8.94 5.98 -10.49
C ASP A 51 8.00 4.88 -10.94
N CYS A 52 8.46 3.62 -10.95
CA CYS A 52 7.64 2.47 -11.27
C CYS A 52 8.09 1.20 -10.53
N LEU A 53 7.17 0.25 -10.36
CA LEU A 53 7.41 -0.99 -9.61
C LEU A 53 8.49 -1.86 -10.26
N GLU A 54 8.44 -2.04 -11.58
CA GLU A 54 9.38 -2.85 -12.35
C GLU A 54 10.83 -2.35 -12.22
N ALA A 55 11.05 -1.05 -12.04
CA ALA A 55 12.40 -0.49 -11.82
C ALA A 55 13.07 -0.98 -10.52
N THR A 56 12.28 -1.52 -9.58
CA THR A 56 12.80 -2.13 -8.34
C THR A 56 13.18 -3.60 -8.51
N MET A 57 12.79 -4.22 -9.62
CA MET A 57 12.92 -5.66 -9.84
C MET A 57 14.17 -5.95 -10.67
N GLN A 58 14.96 -6.94 -10.25
CA GLN A 58 16.10 -7.43 -11.03
C GLN A 58 15.67 -8.57 -11.96
N LEU A 59 14.62 -8.34 -12.76
CA LEU A 59 14.04 -9.34 -13.66
C LEU A 59 13.99 -8.82 -15.10
N ARG A 60 14.18 -9.74 -16.06
CA ARG A 60 14.00 -9.41 -17.48
C ARG A 60 12.51 -9.15 -17.75
N PRO A 61 12.13 -8.10 -18.50
CA PRO A 61 10.73 -7.80 -18.82
C PRO A 61 9.96 -8.98 -19.40
N ALA A 62 10.59 -9.78 -20.26
CA ALA A 62 9.99 -10.98 -20.83
C ALA A 62 9.51 -11.99 -19.77
N LYS A 63 10.28 -12.17 -18.68
CA LYS A 63 9.94 -13.10 -17.60
C LYS A 63 8.76 -12.60 -16.76
N ILE A 64 8.67 -11.29 -16.58
CA ILE A 64 7.54 -10.63 -15.93
C ILE A 64 6.30 -10.84 -16.80
N ALA A 65 6.37 -10.51 -18.09
CA ALA A 65 5.27 -10.70 -19.04
C ALA A 65 4.78 -12.15 -19.07
N THR A 66 5.68 -13.14 -19.04
CA THR A 66 5.29 -14.56 -18.93
C THR A 66 4.51 -14.84 -17.64
N ALA A 67 4.94 -14.33 -16.49
CA ALA A 67 4.21 -14.53 -15.24
C ALA A 67 2.80 -13.92 -15.28
N LEU A 68 2.65 -12.71 -15.84
CA LEU A 68 1.35 -12.05 -16.01
C LEU A 68 0.42 -12.86 -16.92
N GLN A 69 0.92 -13.36 -18.05
CA GLN A 69 0.14 -14.18 -18.99
C GLN A 69 -0.30 -15.51 -18.35
N VAL A 70 0.61 -16.16 -17.62
CA VAL A 70 0.31 -17.40 -16.91
C VAL A 70 -0.73 -17.18 -15.82
N LEU A 71 -0.60 -16.10 -15.03
CA LEU A 71 -1.57 -15.78 -13.98
C LEU A 71 -2.96 -15.51 -14.56
N ARG A 72 -3.04 -14.73 -15.64
CA ARG A 72 -4.31 -14.47 -16.33
C ARG A 72 -4.96 -15.76 -16.82
N ARG A 73 -4.21 -16.63 -17.50
CA ARG A 73 -4.72 -17.92 -17.98
C ARG A 73 -5.22 -18.79 -16.83
N TRP A 74 -4.43 -18.90 -15.76
CA TRP A 74 -4.80 -19.64 -14.56
C TRP A 74 -6.10 -19.15 -13.93
N ALA A 75 -6.32 -17.84 -13.92
CA ALA A 75 -7.53 -17.22 -13.39
C ALA A 75 -8.74 -17.44 -14.31
N ASP A 76 -8.55 -17.32 -15.63
CA ASP A 76 -9.58 -17.58 -16.64
C ASP A 76 -10.05 -19.05 -16.56
N GLU A 77 -9.13 -20.01 -16.43
CA GLU A 77 -9.41 -21.45 -16.25
C GLU A 77 -10.23 -21.75 -14.99
N ARG A 78 -10.14 -20.89 -13.96
CA ARG A 78 -10.90 -21.00 -12.70
C ARG A 78 -12.19 -20.20 -12.69
N GLY A 79 -12.49 -19.49 -13.76
CA GLY A 79 -13.66 -18.62 -13.82
C GLY A 79 -13.62 -17.48 -12.81
N LEU A 80 -12.43 -17.02 -12.42
CA LEU A 80 -12.29 -15.86 -11.54
C LEU A 80 -12.76 -14.59 -12.25
N VAL A 81 -13.33 -13.65 -11.49
CA VAL A 81 -13.84 -12.39 -12.04
C VAL A 81 -12.75 -11.34 -11.99
N ALA A 82 -12.38 -10.80 -13.14
CA ALA A 82 -11.44 -9.70 -13.24
C ALA A 82 -12.06 -8.39 -12.72
N ALA A 83 -11.36 -7.70 -11.83
CA ALA A 83 -11.71 -6.38 -11.33
C ALA A 83 -10.47 -5.48 -11.34
N GLU A 84 -10.60 -4.27 -11.89
CA GLU A 84 -9.51 -3.28 -11.89
C GLU A 84 -9.49 -2.52 -10.55
N MET A 85 -8.31 -2.39 -9.94
CA MET A 85 -8.11 -1.69 -8.69
C MET A 85 -7.33 -0.39 -8.91
N ASP A 86 -7.67 0.64 -8.14
CA ASP A 86 -6.89 1.88 -8.12
C ASP A 86 -5.68 1.74 -7.18
N TYR A 87 -4.52 2.11 -7.71
CA TYR A 87 -3.27 2.15 -6.94
C TYR A 87 -2.81 3.60 -6.84
N VAL A 88 -3.01 4.21 -5.68
CA VAL A 88 -2.54 5.55 -5.37
C VAL A 88 -1.42 5.52 -4.34
N ALA A 89 -0.46 6.42 -4.50
CA ALA A 89 0.67 6.52 -3.60
C ALA A 89 0.23 6.98 -2.20
N ARG A 90 0.98 6.55 -1.18
CA ARG A 90 0.91 7.03 0.20
C ARG A 90 1.62 8.38 0.35
N THR A 91 1.31 9.29 -0.56
CA THR A 91 1.78 10.67 -0.61
C THR A 91 0.58 11.60 -0.45
N ARG A 92 0.82 12.85 -0.08
CA ARG A 92 -0.27 13.83 0.14
C ARG A 92 -1.12 14.02 -1.12
N ASP A 93 -0.49 14.07 -2.29
CA ASP A 93 -1.14 14.28 -3.58
C ASP A 93 -1.86 13.04 -4.13
N ARG A 94 -1.73 11.87 -3.47
CA ARG A 94 -2.39 10.62 -3.86
C ARG A 94 -2.20 10.27 -5.33
N ARG A 95 -1.04 10.61 -5.90
CA ARG A 95 -0.75 10.37 -7.32
C ARG A 95 -0.89 8.88 -7.66
N SER A 96 -1.44 8.59 -8.83
CA SER A 96 -1.53 7.20 -9.31
C SER A 96 -0.14 6.58 -9.43
N LEU A 97 0.00 5.36 -8.94
CA LEU A 97 1.21 4.58 -9.06
C LEU A 97 1.32 3.98 -10.46
N ARG A 98 2.56 3.91 -10.94
CA ARG A 98 2.94 3.28 -12.20
C ARG A 98 3.63 1.95 -11.91
N PHE A 99 3.28 0.91 -12.64
CA PHE A 99 3.84 -0.42 -12.46
C PHE A 99 5.03 -0.67 -13.37
N SER A 100 4.90 -0.33 -14.66
CA SER A 100 5.84 -0.76 -15.70
C SER A 100 6.80 0.34 -16.15
N VAL A 101 7.97 -0.07 -16.63
CA VAL A 101 8.94 0.85 -17.26
C VAL A 101 8.40 1.40 -18.59
N SER A 102 7.56 0.65 -19.30
CA SER A 102 6.96 1.11 -20.57
C SER A 102 5.84 2.14 -20.35
N GLY A 103 5.07 2.00 -19.26
CA GLY A 103 3.88 2.83 -18.99
C GLY A 103 2.74 2.60 -19.97
N ALA A 104 2.79 1.51 -20.75
CA ALA A 104 1.75 1.18 -21.73
C ALA A 104 0.45 0.83 -21.02
N ALA A 105 -0.67 1.40 -21.47
CA ALA A 105 -1.95 1.33 -20.76
C ALA A 105 -2.48 -0.10 -20.56
N ASP A 106 -2.20 -1.00 -21.51
CA ASP A 106 -2.54 -2.42 -21.43
C ASP A 106 -1.70 -3.16 -20.38
N VAL A 107 -0.40 -2.84 -20.28
CA VAL A 107 0.49 -3.39 -19.24
C VAL A 107 0.10 -2.87 -17.86
N GLU A 108 -0.17 -1.57 -17.72
CA GLU A 108 -0.63 -0.98 -16.46
C GLU A 108 -1.97 -1.59 -16.01
N ARG A 109 -2.92 -1.78 -16.93
CA ARG A 109 -4.18 -2.46 -16.64
C ARG A 109 -3.96 -3.91 -16.20
N ALA A 110 -3.06 -4.65 -16.85
CA ALA A 110 -2.75 -6.02 -16.47
C ALA A 110 -2.23 -6.12 -15.03
N TYR A 111 -1.46 -5.14 -14.58
CA TYR A 111 -1.01 -5.05 -13.18
C TYR A 111 -2.11 -4.66 -12.19
N ARG A 112 -3.00 -3.74 -12.57
CA ARG A 112 -4.14 -3.29 -11.75
C ARG A 112 -5.25 -4.31 -11.63
N THR A 113 -5.28 -5.31 -12.52
CA THR A 113 -6.28 -6.35 -12.51
C THR A 113 -6.04 -7.30 -11.35
N HIS A 114 -7.05 -7.41 -10.49
CA HIS A 114 -7.17 -8.46 -9.50
C HIS A 114 -8.19 -9.48 -10.00
N TRP A 115 -7.96 -10.75 -9.69
CA TRP A 115 -8.89 -11.84 -9.99
C TRP A 115 -9.57 -12.26 -8.70
N VAL A 116 -10.87 -12.02 -8.63
CA VAL A 116 -11.69 -12.18 -7.43
C VAL A 116 -12.48 -13.49 -7.52
N SER A 117 -12.63 -14.17 -6.38
CA SER A 117 -13.39 -15.41 -6.29
C SER A 117 -14.82 -15.24 -6.84
N PRO A 118 -15.30 -16.17 -7.68
CA PRO A 118 -16.68 -16.15 -8.19
C PRO A 118 -17.72 -16.45 -7.11
N GLU A 119 -17.30 -16.99 -5.95
CA GLU A 119 -18.16 -17.31 -4.80
C GLU A 119 -18.68 -16.05 -4.11
N LEU A 120 -18.02 -14.90 -4.29
CA LEU A 120 -18.48 -13.63 -3.76
C LEU A 120 -19.64 -13.08 -4.60
N SER A 121 -20.70 -12.64 -3.92
CA SER A 121 -21.78 -11.88 -4.55
C SER A 121 -21.27 -10.58 -5.17
N GLU A 122 -22.02 -10.00 -6.11
CA GLU A 122 -21.66 -8.72 -6.73
C GLU A 122 -21.43 -7.61 -5.70
N ALA A 123 -22.25 -7.53 -4.65
CA ALA A 123 -22.09 -6.56 -3.57
C ALA A 123 -20.78 -6.77 -2.78
N GLN A 124 -20.44 -8.03 -2.46
CA GLN A 124 -19.17 -8.34 -1.77
C GLN A 124 -17.96 -8.04 -2.65
N ARG A 125 -18.06 -8.29 -3.96
CA ARG A 125 -17.01 -7.94 -4.92
C ARG A 125 -16.83 -6.44 -5.04
N ALA A 126 -17.91 -5.67 -5.14
CA ALA A 126 -17.86 -4.21 -5.15
C ALA A 126 -17.22 -3.65 -3.87
N GLN A 127 -17.61 -4.17 -2.71
CA GLN A 127 -17.01 -3.77 -1.43
C GLN A 127 -15.52 -4.15 -1.33
N LEU A 128 -15.11 -5.29 -1.91
CA LEU A 128 -13.71 -5.68 -1.97
C LEU A 128 -12.93 -4.69 -2.86
N VAL A 129 -13.45 -4.33 -4.03
CA VAL A 129 -12.83 -3.35 -4.94
C VAL A 129 -12.67 -2.00 -4.26
N GLU A 130 -13.73 -1.50 -3.62
CA GLU A 130 -13.72 -0.23 -2.88
C GLU A 130 -12.65 -0.27 -1.78
N ARG A 131 -12.62 -1.33 -0.96
CA ARG A 131 -11.62 -1.48 0.11
C ARG A 131 -10.19 -1.59 -0.41
N GLN A 132 -9.96 -2.33 -1.49
CA GLN A 132 -8.61 -2.48 -2.07
C GLN A 132 -8.13 -1.21 -2.76
N SER A 133 -9.05 -0.42 -3.30
CA SER A 133 -8.80 0.87 -3.97
C SER A 133 -8.74 2.04 -3.00
N GLU A 134 -9.13 1.85 -1.73
CA GLU A 134 -9.12 2.90 -0.72
C GLU A 134 -7.71 3.50 -0.56
N PRO A 135 -7.55 4.84 -0.63
CA PRO A 135 -6.25 5.46 -0.50
C PRO A 135 -5.56 5.10 0.82
N PRO A 136 -4.33 4.57 0.81
CA PRO A 136 -3.68 4.08 2.02
C PRO A 136 -3.43 5.22 3.01
N GLU A 137 -3.76 5.06 4.28
CA GLU A 137 -3.57 6.11 5.30
C GLU A 137 -2.15 6.72 5.26
N LEU A 138 -1.99 8.04 5.38
CA LEU A 138 -0.64 8.61 5.41
C LEU A 138 0.12 8.09 6.64
N VAL A 139 1.45 7.97 6.55
CA VAL A 139 2.27 7.49 7.66
C VAL A 139 3.32 8.54 8.00
N VAL A 140 3.29 8.97 9.25
CA VAL A 140 4.25 9.88 9.86
C VAL A 140 5.08 9.10 10.88
N ILE A 141 6.38 9.33 10.88
CA ILE A 141 7.33 8.61 11.74
C ILE A 141 7.74 9.50 12.88
N SER A 142 7.62 9.00 14.11
CA SER A 142 8.31 9.52 15.28
C SER A 142 9.71 8.89 15.34
N PRO A 143 10.77 9.63 15.02
CA PRO A 143 12.10 9.07 14.86
C PRO A 143 12.74 8.74 16.21
N LEU A 144 13.70 7.81 16.19
CA LEU A 144 14.52 7.46 17.35
C LEU A 144 15.83 8.25 17.43
N LYS A 145 16.22 8.89 16.33
CA LYS A 145 17.48 9.61 16.15
C LYS A 145 17.18 10.99 15.57
N GLU A 146 18.13 11.90 15.74
CA GLU A 146 18.15 13.16 15.01
C GLU A 146 18.14 12.90 13.50
N TRP A 147 17.53 13.84 12.78
CA TRP A 147 17.35 13.78 11.34
C TRP A 147 17.25 15.21 10.80
N THR A 148 17.50 15.36 9.50
CA THR A 148 17.49 16.65 8.82
C THR A 148 16.46 16.62 7.71
N CYS A 149 15.63 17.66 7.63
CA CYS A 149 14.66 17.86 6.58
C CYS A 149 15.37 18.04 5.24
N ALA A 150 15.05 17.18 4.27
CA ALA A 150 15.62 17.21 2.93
C ALA A 150 15.29 18.51 2.14
N THR A 151 14.24 19.24 2.55
CA THR A 151 13.80 20.47 1.87
C THR A 151 14.36 21.74 2.51
N CYS A 152 14.25 21.89 3.84
CA CYS A 152 14.60 23.14 4.53
C CYS A 152 15.83 23.05 5.44
N GLY A 153 16.43 21.86 5.61
CA GLY A 153 17.57 21.65 6.51
C GLY A 153 17.23 21.67 8.02
N GLY A 154 15.97 21.87 8.41
CA GLY A 154 15.52 21.82 9.81
C GLY A 154 15.35 20.40 10.37
N SER A 155 14.68 20.28 11.52
CA SER A 155 14.33 18.99 12.17
C SER A 155 12.97 19.08 12.89
N GLY A 156 12.59 18.04 13.64
CA GLY A 156 11.38 18.02 14.47
C GLY A 156 11.08 16.64 15.11
N ASP A 157 10.00 16.57 15.89
CA ASP A 157 9.58 15.35 16.60
C ASP A 157 8.94 14.28 15.70
N LEU A 158 8.47 14.72 14.53
CA LEU A 158 7.81 13.90 13.53
C LEU A 158 8.39 14.21 12.15
N LEU A 159 8.51 13.16 11.33
CA LEU A 159 8.93 13.27 9.94
C LEU A 159 7.97 12.53 9.02
N PHE A 160 7.85 13.04 7.80
CA PHE A 160 7.14 12.38 6.71
C PHE A 160 8.15 11.96 5.64
N MET A 161 7.99 10.77 5.07
CA MET A 161 8.90 10.28 4.03
C MET A 161 8.43 10.77 2.66
N ARG A 162 9.30 11.49 1.95
CA ARG A 162 9.16 11.79 0.51
C ARG A 162 10.20 11.04 -0.30
N GLU A 163 10.18 11.24 -1.61
CA GLU A 163 11.15 10.66 -2.54
C GLU A 163 12.59 11.11 -2.20
N GLU A 164 12.78 12.41 -1.96
CA GLU A 164 14.07 13.04 -1.69
C GLU A 164 14.63 12.74 -0.29
N GLY A 165 13.79 12.22 0.61
CA GLY A 165 14.17 11.91 1.99
C GLY A 165 13.11 12.29 3.02
N PRO A 166 13.48 12.31 4.32
CA PRO A 166 12.59 12.74 5.38
C PRO A 166 12.37 14.27 5.30
N VAL A 167 11.12 14.70 5.46
CA VAL A 167 10.75 16.11 5.52
C VAL A 167 9.95 16.42 6.79
N CYS A 168 10.05 17.66 7.27
CA CYS A 168 9.29 18.11 8.45
C CYS A 168 7.81 18.28 8.14
N MET A 169 7.00 18.32 9.20
CA MET A 169 5.54 18.45 9.08
C MET A 169 5.15 19.68 8.25
N ALA A 170 5.83 20.82 8.41
CA ALA A 170 5.58 22.02 7.61
C ALA A 170 5.93 21.83 6.12
N CYS A 171 7.10 21.26 5.79
CA CYS A 171 7.46 20.94 4.40
C CYS A 171 6.57 19.84 3.79
N ALA A 172 5.93 19.02 4.63
CA ALA A 172 4.91 18.07 4.21
C ALA A 172 3.50 18.67 4.09
N ALA A 173 3.30 19.93 4.53
CA ALA A 173 2.01 20.59 4.72
C ALA A 173 1.07 19.84 5.69
N LEU A 174 1.62 19.15 6.70
CA LEU A 174 0.90 18.35 7.70
C LEU A 174 0.95 18.97 9.11
N ASP A 175 1.55 20.14 9.28
CA ASP A 175 1.76 20.84 10.56
C ASP A 175 0.49 21.44 11.19
N HIS A 176 -0.60 21.54 10.42
CA HIS A 176 -1.92 21.94 10.93
C HIS A 176 -2.67 20.77 11.60
N LEU A 177 -2.18 19.54 11.48
CA LEU A 177 -2.82 18.38 12.09
C LEU A 177 -2.43 18.25 13.57
N VAL A 178 -3.39 17.82 14.39
CA VAL A 178 -3.21 17.59 15.82
C VAL A 178 -3.03 16.11 16.13
N PHE A 179 -2.13 15.81 17.06
CA PHE A 179 -1.83 14.44 17.45
C PHE A 179 -2.84 13.92 18.49
N LEU A 180 -3.65 12.95 18.09
CA LEU A 180 -4.50 12.14 18.95
C LEU A 180 -3.76 10.86 19.37
N PRO A 181 -3.34 10.74 20.65
CA PRO A 181 -2.66 9.53 21.13
C PRO A 181 -3.61 8.32 21.13
N ARG A 182 -3.02 7.12 21.10
CA ARG A 182 -3.79 5.88 21.31
C ARG A 182 -4.44 5.86 22.71
N GLY A 183 -5.62 5.27 22.82
CA GLY A 183 -6.29 5.04 24.09
C GLY A 183 -7.78 4.81 23.91
N ASP A 184 -8.49 5.83 23.42
CA ASP A 184 -9.92 5.74 23.12
C ASP A 184 -10.14 5.38 21.64
N ALA A 185 -10.52 4.12 21.41
CA ALA A 185 -10.82 3.62 20.06
C ALA A 185 -12.09 4.22 19.46
N GLY A 186 -13.07 4.62 20.29
CA GLY A 186 -14.28 5.30 19.84
C GLY A 186 -13.96 6.69 19.31
N LEU A 187 -13.25 7.49 20.11
CA LEU A 187 -12.79 8.82 19.72
C LEU A 187 -11.89 8.77 18.48
N THR A 188 -10.91 7.86 18.46
CA THR A 188 -9.99 7.71 17.31
C THR A 188 -10.76 7.41 16.02
N ARG A 189 -11.74 6.50 16.04
CA ARG A 189 -12.55 6.18 14.85
C ARG A 189 -13.42 7.35 14.41
N ARG A 190 -14.05 8.07 15.35
CA ARG A 190 -14.87 9.25 15.02
C ARG A 190 -14.03 10.37 14.43
N ALA A 191 -12.90 10.70 15.06
CA ALA A 191 -11.98 11.74 14.60
C ALA A 191 -11.39 11.38 13.24
N HIS A 192 -10.95 10.13 13.03
CA HIS A 192 -10.48 9.67 11.73
C HIS A 192 -11.55 9.82 10.65
N LYS A 193 -12.79 9.39 10.92
CA LYS A 193 -13.89 9.46 9.95
C LYS A 193 -14.31 10.91 9.63
N ALA A 194 -14.16 11.82 10.58
CA ALA A 194 -14.52 13.22 10.41
C ALA A 194 -13.41 14.06 9.74
N SER A 195 -12.19 13.53 9.67
CA SER A 195 -11.06 14.23 9.05
C SER A 195 -10.97 13.92 7.56
N GLU A 196 -10.81 14.96 6.74
CA GLU A 196 -10.47 14.82 5.33
C GLU A 196 -9.01 14.39 5.16
N LEU A 197 -8.13 14.84 6.06
CA LEU A 197 -6.71 14.51 6.05
C LEU A 197 -6.25 13.93 7.39
N SER A 198 -5.84 12.67 7.36
CA SER A 198 -5.32 11.95 8.52
C SER A 198 -3.98 11.26 8.23
N ALA A 199 -3.19 11.03 9.28
CA ALA A 199 -1.95 10.27 9.18
C ALA A 199 -1.67 9.44 10.43
N VAL A 200 -1.37 8.15 10.28
CA VAL A 200 -0.92 7.30 11.39
C VAL A 200 0.46 7.76 11.83
N VAL A 201 0.63 7.96 13.14
CA VAL A 201 1.97 8.13 13.72
C VAL A 201 2.50 6.78 14.16
N VAL A 202 3.69 6.42 13.66
CA VAL A 202 4.40 5.19 14.01
C VAL A 202 5.75 5.49 14.64
N ARG A 203 6.23 4.59 15.50
CA ARG A 203 7.57 4.65 16.09
C ARG A 203 8.22 3.29 16.04
N PHE A 204 9.52 3.24 15.73
CA PHE A 204 10.25 1.97 15.68
C PHE A 204 10.48 1.43 17.09
N SER A 205 10.05 0.19 17.34
CA SER A 205 10.31 -0.53 18.57
C SER A 205 11.60 -1.33 18.45
N ARG A 206 12.65 -0.94 19.20
CA ARG A 206 13.94 -1.63 19.18
C ARG A 206 13.81 -3.08 19.67
N THR A 207 12.96 -3.29 20.67
CA THR A 207 12.70 -4.61 21.26
C THR A 207 11.97 -5.54 20.29
N ARG A 208 10.92 -5.04 19.62
CA ARG A 208 10.10 -5.84 18.69
C ARG A 208 10.62 -5.83 17.24
N LYS A 209 11.64 -5.03 16.94
CA LYS A 209 12.24 -4.84 15.61
C LYS A 209 11.22 -4.50 14.51
N ARG A 210 10.21 -3.70 14.86
CA ARG A 210 9.14 -3.28 13.93
C ARG A 210 8.58 -1.91 14.31
N TYR A 211 7.89 -1.27 13.37
CA TYR A 211 7.12 -0.05 13.66
C TYR A 211 5.84 -0.37 14.43
N GLU A 212 5.55 0.43 15.45
CA GLU A 212 4.34 0.34 16.26
C GLU A 212 3.55 1.64 16.18
N ARG A 213 2.23 1.53 16.06
CA ARG A 213 1.32 2.67 16.06
C ARG A 213 1.32 3.39 17.41
N GLN A 214 1.52 4.70 17.38
CA GLN A 214 1.51 5.56 18.56
C GLN A 214 0.22 6.37 18.69
N GLY A 215 -0.40 6.72 17.56
CA GLY A 215 -1.64 7.49 17.54
C GLY A 215 -2.01 7.86 16.11
N LEU A 216 -2.75 8.96 15.97
CA LEU A 216 -3.27 9.47 14.73
C LEU A 216 -3.11 10.99 14.69
N LEU A 217 -2.70 11.54 13.56
CA LEU A 217 -2.82 12.95 13.25
C LEU A 217 -4.16 13.17 12.54
N VAL A 218 -4.95 14.12 13.03
CA VAL A 218 -6.26 14.49 12.48
C VAL A 218 -6.38 16.01 12.43
N GLU A 219 -7.35 16.51 11.68
CA GLU A 219 -7.66 17.93 11.68
C GLU A 219 -8.25 18.37 13.04
N PRO A 220 -7.92 19.59 13.51
CA PRO A 220 -8.41 20.11 14.78
C PRO A 220 -9.94 20.09 14.89
N ASP A 221 -10.64 20.50 13.83
CA ASP A 221 -12.10 20.56 13.79
C ASP A 221 -12.73 19.17 13.83
N ALA A 222 -12.10 18.19 13.18
CA ALA A 222 -12.54 16.80 13.20
C ALA A 222 -12.41 16.19 14.60
N LEU A 223 -11.33 16.51 15.33
CA LEU A 223 -11.15 16.08 16.72
C LEU A 223 -12.21 16.72 17.62
N ALA A 224 -12.38 18.04 17.55
CA ALA A 224 -13.35 18.76 18.36
C ALA A 224 -14.80 18.25 18.13
N ALA A 225 -15.18 18.00 16.88
CA ALA A 225 -16.47 17.41 16.55
C ALA A 225 -16.63 15.97 17.08
N ALA A 226 -15.55 15.18 17.11
CA ALA A 226 -15.55 13.81 17.60
C ALA A 226 -15.67 13.71 19.13
N GLU A 227 -15.16 14.71 19.86
CA GLU A 227 -15.27 14.83 21.32
C GLU A 227 -16.68 15.25 21.77
N GLN A 228 -17.37 16.09 20.97
CA GLN A 228 -18.73 16.55 21.28
C GLN A 228 -19.80 15.46 21.10
N ARG A 229 -19.52 14.44 20.29
CA ARG A 229 -20.39 13.28 20.06
C ARG A 229 -20.06 12.17 21.05
N ASN A 230 -20.40 12.39 22.33
CA ASN A 230 -20.34 11.35 23.38
C ASN A 230 -21.50 10.36 23.23
#